data_AF-A0A9P0QVB4-F1
#
_entry.id   AF-A0A9P0QVB4-F1
#
_cell.length_a   1.000
_cell.length_b   1.000
_cell.length_c   1.000
_cell.angle_alpha   90.00
_cell.angle_beta   90.00
_cell.angle_gamma   90.00
#
_symmetry.space_group_name_H-M   'P 1'
#
loop_
_entity.id
_entity.type
_entity.pdbx_description
1 polymer ?
#
loop_
_entity_poly.entity_id
_entity_poly.type
_entity_poly.pdbx_seq_one_letter_code
_entity_poly.pdbx_strand_id
1 'polypeptide(L)'
;MSFNSSTSRSHAKSTVNKLLANFLPGSVIAEQQSKKVSSAETVSKEISKKANPDEIRRIALKQKKIQKKKILKSTQESKKFQKLAKYKLIKAHKEDGSITPEESKYLNKLVKKNISAINSLSEIDDDDLKQELAQVKRDILETTAPKKKSKKSLSKQKEFNAKIKKGFISYPGLTPGLAPVDYNDSDSE
;
A
#
# COMPACT_ATOMS: atom_id res chain seq x y z
N MET A 1 -35.75 36.07 2.31
CA MET A 1 -36.24 35.10 3.32
C MET A 1 -37.05 34.02 2.63
N SER A 2 -36.58 32.77 2.64
CA SER A 2 -37.24 31.65 1.95
C SER A 2 -37.82 30.67 2.97
N PHE A 3 -39.03 30.19 2.72
CA PHE A 3 -39.63 29.10 3.50
C PHE A 3 -38.87 27.80 3.18
N ASN A 4 -37.95 27.42 4.07
CA ASN A 4 -37.00 26.32 3.83
C ASN A 4 -37.58 24.92 4.14
N SER A 5 -38.67 24.83 4.91
CA SER A 5 -39.34 23.57 5.23
C SER A 5 -40.66 23.41 4.46
N SER A 6 -41.02 22.16 4.15
CA SER A 6 -42.30 21.81 3.50
C SER A 6 -43.50 22.30 4.31
N THR A 7 -43.43 22.19 5.63
CA THR A 7 -44.48 22.66 6.56
C THR A 7 -44.65 24.17 6.49
N SER A 8 -43.55 24.92 6.49
CA SER A 8 -43.57 26.37 6.41
C SER A 8 -44.13 26.87 5.07
N ARG A 9 -43.77 26.22 3.95
CA ARG A 9 -44.36 26.50 2.63
C ARG A 9 -45.85 26.22 2.59
N SER A 10 -46.30 25.12 3.20
CA SER A 10 -47.71 24.73 3.26
C SER A 10 -48.54 25.76 4.04
N HIS A 11 -48.05 26.20 5.21
CA HIS A 11 -48.71 27.25 5.99
C HIS A 11 -48.79 28.57 5.23
N ALA A 12 -47.68 29.01 4.62
CA ALA A 12 -47.65 30.24 3.83
C ALA A 12 -48.61 30.20 2.62
N LYS A 13 -48.68 29.06 1.92
CA LYS A 13 -49.63 28.87 0.81
C LYS A 13 -51.08 28.95 1.31
N SER A 14 -51.38 28.34 2.45
CA SER A 14 -52.72 28.38 3.04
C SER A 14 -53.14 29.81 3.44
N THR A 15 -52.25 30.59 4.06
CA THR A 15 -52.56 31.98 4.44
C THR A 15 -52.73 32.88 3.23
N VAL A 16 -51.88 32.75 2.21
CA VAL A 16 -52.04 33.51 0.95
C VAL A 16 -53.36 33.17 0.27
N ASN A 17 -53.70 31.88 0.18
CA ASN A 17 -54.97 31.46 -0.41
C ASN A 17 -56.19 32.02 0.35
N LYS A 18 -56.15 32.06 1.69
CA LYS A 18 -57.22 32.67 2.52
C LYS A 18 -57.35 34.17 2.28
N LEU A 19 -56.24 34.88 2.13
CA LEU A 19 -56.27 36.31 1.84
C LEU A 19 -56.87 36.56 0.45
N LEU A 20 -56.40 35.83 -0.56
CA LEU A 20 -56.90 35.97 -1.94
C LEU A 20 -58.40 35.64 -2.06
N ALA A 21 -58.89 34.65 -1.29
CA ALA A 21 -60.31 34.32 -1.24
C ALA A 21 -61.19 35.50 -0.76
N ASN A 22 -60.66 36.37 0.11
CA ASN A 22 -61.40 37.53 0.61
C ASN A 22 -61.43 38.71 -0.38
N PHE A 23 -60.48 38.77 -1.32
CA PHE A 23 -60.37 39.86 -2.29
C PHE A 23 -60.98 39.56 -3.66
N LEU A 24 -61.18 38.28 -4.01
CA LEU A 24 -61.75 37.88 -5.29
C LEU A 24 -63.17 37.28 -5.08
N PRO A 25 -64.24 38.05 -5.32
CA PRO A 25 -65.60 37.52 -5.25
C PRO A 25 -65.79 36.40 -6.28
N GLY A 26 -66.29 35.24 -5.83
CA GLY A 26 -66.52 34.06 -6.67
C GLY A 26 -65.37 33.05 -6.76
N SER A 27 -64.24 33.29 -6.07
CA SER A 27 -63.14 32.32 -6.03
C SER A 27 -63.41 31.18 -5.03
N VAL A 28 -64.09 30.12 -5.49
CA VAL A 28 -64.15 28.85 -4.74
C VAL A 28 -62.81 28.11 -4.88
N ILE A 29 -61.86 28.45 -4.02
CA ILE A 29 -60.64 27.65 -3.87
C ILE A 29 -61.08 26.29 -3.35
N ALA A 30 -60.90 25.25 -4.17
CA ALA A 30 -61.25 23.87 -3.82
C ALA A 30 -60.66 23.51 -2.46
N GLU A 31 -61.51 23.50 -1.42
CA GLU A 31 -61.14 23.04 -0.10
C GLU A 31 -60.85 21.55 -0.24
N GLN A 32 -59.57 21.19 -0.36
CA GLN A 32 -59.16 19.82 -0.02
C GLN A 32 -59.61 19.62 1.43
N GLN A 33 -60.66 18.81 1.62
CA GLN A 33 -61.22 18.43 2.91
C GLN A 33 -60.19 17.63 3.71
N SER A 34 -59.13 18.31 4.15
CA SER A 34 -58.30 17.82 5.23
C SER A 34 -59.16 17.94 6.48
N LYS A 35 -59.46 16.79 7.09
CA LYS A 35 -60.22 16.70 8.34
C LYS A 35 -59.70 17.79 9.29
N LYS A 36 -60.58 18.67 9.76
CA LYS A 36 -60.24 19.74 10.71
C LYS A 36 -59.77 19.08 12.01
N VAL A 37 -58.47 18.85 12.10
CA VAL A 37 -57.81 18.29 13.28
C VAL A 37 -57.97 19.35 14.36
N SER A 38 -58.59 19.00 15.50
CA SER A 38 -58.74 19.94 16.61
C SER A 38 -57.35 20.37 17.09
N SER A 39 -57.19 21.62 17.54
CA SER A 39 -55.94 22.09 18.16
C SER A 39 -55.51 21.16 19.31
N ALA A 40 -56.49 20.62 20.05
CA ALA A 40 -56.25 19.63 21.09
C ALA A 40 -55.75 18.28 20.53
N GLU A 41 -56.15 17.89 19.31
CA GLU A 41 -55.71 16.65 18.65
C GLU A 41 -54.31 16.83 18.02
N THR A 42 -53.94 18.03 17.56
CA THR A 42 -52.54 18.31 17.18
C THR A 42 -51.62 18.31 18.40
N VAL A 43 -52.06 18.93 19.50
CA VAL A 43 -51.34 18.92 20.77
C VAL A 43 -51.27 17.49 21.33
N SER A 44 -52.34 16.70 21.27
CA SER A 44 -52.31 15.31 21.74
C SER A 44 -51.40 14.43 20.89
N LYS A 45 -51.35 14.62 19.56
CA LYS A 45 -50.40 13.94 18.67
C LYS A 45 -48.95 14.34 18.94
N GLU A 46 -48.68 15.56 19.37
CA GLU A 46 -47.35 16.00 19.78
C GLU A 46 -46.96 15.47 21.16
N ILE A 47 -47.91 15.44 22.10
CA ILE A 47 -47.73 14.86 23.44
C ILE A 47 -47.61 13.32 23.38
N SER A 48 -48.31 12.66 22.46
CA SER A 48 -48.20 11.21 22.24
C SER A 48 -46.94 10.83 21.45
N LYS A 49 -46.35 11.78 20.72
CA LYS A 49 -44.98 11.71 20.20
C LYS A 49 -43.93 12.01 21.27
N LYS A 50 -44.20 11.70 22.54
CA LYS A 50 -43.13 11.50 23.53
C LYS A 50 -42.22 10.40 22.99
N ALA A 51 -41.11 10.81 22.39
CA ALA A 51 -40.19 9.91 21.72
C ALA A 51 -39.76 8.81 22.70
N ASN A 52 -39.82 7.56 22.24
CA ASN A 52 -39.36 6.43 23.03
C ASN A 52 -37.95 6.74 23.56
N PRO A 53 -37.65 6.56 24.85
CA PRO A 53 -36.36 6.91 25.43
C PRO A 53 -35.19 6.24 24.68
N ASP A 54 -35.43 5.05 24.13
CA ASP A 54 -34.49 4.32 23.29
C ASP A 54 -34.22 4.99 21.94
N GLU A 55 -35.23 5.60 21.32
CA GLU A 55 -35.06 6.36 20.07
C GLU A 55 -34.27 7.63 20.30
N ILE A 56 -34.55 8.36 21.40
CA ILE A 56 -33.78 9.54 21.80
C ILE A 56 -32.30 9.16 22.01
N ARG A 57 -32.05 8.04 22.72
CA ARG A 57 -30.68 7.52 22.93
C ARG A 57 -29.99 7.15 21.61
N ARG A 58 -30.69 6.48 20.69
CA ARG A 58 -30.15 6.13 19.37
C ARG A 58 -29.81 7.37 18.54
N ILE A 59 -30.67 8.39 18.56
CA ILE A 59 -30.45 9.66 17.86
C ILE A 59 -29.24 10.38 18.47
N ALA A 60 -29.14 10.49 19.81
CA ALA A 60 -28.02 11.10 20.50
C ALA A 60 -26.69 10.38 20.20
N LEU A 61 -26.69 9.04 20.18
CA LEU A 61 -25.51 8.25 19.80
C LEU A 61 -25.10 8.48 18.34
N LYS A 62 -26.06 8.55 17.41
CA LYS A 62 -25.80 8.87 16.00
C LYS A 62 -25.20 10.26 15.85
N GLN A 63 -25.77 11.26 16.53
CA GLN A 63 -25.26 12.64 16.53
C GLN A 63 -23.84 12.71 17.10
N LYS A 64 -23.57 12.05 18.24
CA LYS A 64 -22.23 11.96 18.83
C LYS A 64 -21.22 11.32 17.88
N LYS A 65 -21.59 10.26 17.16
CA LYS A 65 -20.74 9.63 16.14
C LYS A 65 -20.45 10.60 14.98
N ILE A 66 -21.45 11.33 14.51
CA ILE A 66 -21.29 12.33 13.43
C ILE A 66 -20.36 13.46 13.88
N GLN A 67 -20.56 14.00 15.08
CA GLN A 67 -19.70 15.04 15.66
C GLN A 67 -18.25 14.55 15.80
N LYS A 68 -18.04 13.34 16.35
CA LYS A 68 -16.70 12.74 16.43
C LYS A 68 -16.03 12.62 15.07
N LYS A 69 -16.77 12.19 14.03
CA LYS A 69 -16.24 12.11 12.66
C LYS A 69 -15.87 13.50 12.12
N LYS A 70 -16.68 14.53 12.36
CA LYS A 70 -16.37 15.91 11.95
C LYS A 70 -15.13 16.45 12.65
N ILE A 71 -15.02 16.25 13.96
CA ILE A 71 -13.84 16.64 14.75
C ILE A 71 -12.61 15.90 14.22
N LEU A 72 -12.69 14.58 13.99
CA LEU A 72 -11.57 13.80 13.48
C LEU A 72 -11.10 14.34 12.11
N LYS A 73 -12.02 14.60 11.18
CA LYS A 73 -11.69 15.19 9.88
C LYS A 73 -11.00 16.55 10.02
N SER A 74 -11.58 17.45 10.82
CA SER A 74 -11.01 18.78 11.08
C SER A 74 -9.60 18.68 11.72
N THR A 75 -9.41 17.77 12.68
CA THR A 75 -8.09 17.54 13.29
C THR A 75 -7.07 16.95 12.32
N GLN A 76 -7.50 16.15 11.34
CA GLN A 76 -6.62 15.63 10.30
C GLN A 76 -6.24 16.73 9.31
N GLU A 77 -7.19 17.57 8.91
CA GLU A 77 -6.95 18.73 8.05
C GLU A 77 -6.01 19.73 8.71
N SER A 78 -6.21 20.06 9.99
CA SER A 78 -5.31 20.94 10.74
C SER A 78 -3.90 20.35 10.87
N LYS A 79 -3.77 19.04 11.13
CA LYS A 79 -2.46 18.34 11.13
C LYS A 79 -1.79 18.39 9.76
N LYS A 80 -2.53 18.23 8.66
CA LYS A 80 -1.98 18.36 7.29
C LYS A 80 -1.50 19.78 7.04
N PHE A 81 -2.30 20.78 7.40
CA PHE A 81 -1.95 22.18 7.27
C PHE A 81 -0.69 22.54 8.06
N GLN A 82 -0.62 22.14 9.34
CA GLN A 82 0.56 22.36 10.18
C GLN A 82 1.82 21.70 9.59
N LYS A 83 1.70 20.49 9.03
CA LYS A 83 2.82 19.84 8.33
C LYS A 83 3.28 20.63 7.12
N LEU A 84 2.35 21.15 6.31
CA LEU A 84 2.68 21.96 5.14
C LEU A 84 3.34 23.28 5.54
N ALA A 85 2.83 23.94 6.58
CA ALA A 85 3.42 25.16 7.12
C ALA A 85 4.85 24.89 7.62
N LYS A 86 5.03 23.83 8.42
CA LYS A 86 6.35 23.41 8.91
C LYS A 86 7.31 23.07 7.75
N TYR A 87 6.83 22.39 6.72
CA TYR A 87 7.64 22.08 5.54
C TYR A 87 8.10 23.35 4.81
N LYS A 88 7.19 24.29 4.55
CA LYS A 88 7.52 25.55 3.87
C LYS A 88 8.54 26.37 4.68
N LEU A 89 8.36 26.42 5.99
CA LEU A 89 9.26 27.13 6.90
C LEU A 89 10.67 26.51 6.91
N ILE A 90 10.77 25.18 7.09
CA ILE A 90 12.06 24.48 7.04
C ILE A 90 12.70 24.62 5.66
N LYS A 91 11.90 24.58 4.59
CA LYS A 91 12.41 24.76 3.22
C LYS A 91 13.02 26.15 3.06
N ALA A 92 12.33 27.20 3.48
CA ALA A 92 12.87 28.57 3.45
C ALA A 92 14.19 28.68 4.24
N HIS A 93 14.20 28.23 5.49
CA HIS A 93 15.41 28.22 6.33
C HIS A 93 16.58 27.43 5.71
N LYS A 94 16.28 26.38 4.94
CA LYS A 94 17.29 25.61 4.22
C LYS A 94 17.87 26.40 3.05
N GLU A 95 17.04 27.09 2.26
CA GLU A 95 17.51 27.95 1.16
C GLU A 95 18.36 29.11 1.71
N ASP A 96 17.95 29.69 2.85
CA ASP A 96 18.64 30.82 3.50
C ASP A 96 19.88 30.38 4.31
N GLY A 97 20.14 29.08 4.45
CA GLY A 97 21.23 28.52 5.27
C GLY A 97 21.03 28.66 6.79
N SER A 98 19.90 29.19 7.25
CA SER A 98 19.57 29.44 8.66
C SER A 98 18.79 28.27 9.29
N ILE A 99 19.34 27.06 9.22
CA ILE A 99 18.66 25.89 9.80
C ILE A 99 18.85 25.83 11.32
N THR A 100 17.76 25.75 12.06
CA THR A 100 17.82 25.64 13.52
C THR A 100 18.24 24.23 13.96
N PRO A 101 18.85 24.06 15.15
CA PRO A 101 19.24 22.75 15.67
C PRO A 101 18.04 21.81 15.90
N GLU A 102 16.85 22.37 16.17
CA GLU A 102 15.63 21.57 16.33
C GLU A 102 15.14 21.01 14.98
N GLU A 103 15.22 21.82 13.92
CA GLU A 103 14.85 21.42 12.57
C GLU A 103 15.80 20.36 12.03
N SER A 104 17.11 20.49 12.27
CA SER A 104 18.09 19.48 11.87
C SER A 104 17.85 18.14 12.59
N LYS A 105 17.55 18.16 13.90
CA LYS A 105 17.17 16.97 14.67
C LYS A 105 15.88 16.33 14.13
N TYR A 106 14.89 17.15 13.77
CA TYR A 106 13.66 16.68 13.15
C TYR A 106 13.90 16.02 11.79
N LEU A 107 14.74 16.62 10.93
CA LEU A 107 15.11 16.07 9.63
C LEU A 107 15.87 14.76 9.78
N ASN A 108 16.85 14.68 10.69
CA ASN A 108 17.57 13.44 10.97
C ASN A 108 16.64 12.32 11.44
N LYS A 109 15.65 12.64 12.27
CA LYS A 109 14.61 11.67 12.66
C LYS A 109 13.77 11.21 11.47
N LEU A 110 13.45 12.10 10.53
CA LEU A 110 12.71 11.76 9.32
C LEU A 110 13.55 10.86 8.39
N VAL A 111 14.82 11.18 8.20
CA VAL A 111 15.77 10.38 7.42
C VAL A 111 15.88 8.96 7.98
N LYS A 112 16.10 8.82 9.30
CA LYS A 112 16.17 7.49 9.95
C LYS A 112 14.89 6.67 9.74
N LYS A 113 13.72 7.30 9.85
CA LYS A 113 12.44 6.62 9.59
C LYS A 113 12.27 6.19 8.14
N ASN A 114 12.65 7.05 7.20
CA ASN A 114 12.54 6.74 5.78
C ASN A 114 13.51 5.62 5.39
N ILE A 115 14.75 5.64 5.90
CA ILE A 115 15.71 4.55 5.69
C ILE A 115 15.14 3.24 6.25
N SER A 116 14.62 3.24 7.47
CA SER A 116 14.01 2.06 8.06
C SER A 116 12.83 1.53 7.23
N ALA A 117 11.96 2.41 6.71
CA ALA A 117 10.84 2.01 5.86
C ALA A 117 11.26 1.48 4.48
N ILE A 118 12.35 2.00 3.92
CA ILE A 118 12.92 1.49 2.66
C ILE A 118 13.58 0.13 2.91
N ASN A 119 14.37 0.00 3.98
CA ASN A 119 15.05 -1.23 4.32
C ASN A 119 14.04 -2.34 4.63
N SER A 120 12.98 -2.06 5.40
CA SER A 120 11.91 -3.03 5.69
C SER A 120 11.18 -3.53 4.44
N LEU A 121 11.21 -2.77 3.34
CA LEU A 121 10.58 -3.15 2.08
C LEU A 121 11.54 -3.92 1.15
N SER A 122 12.85 -3.73 1.33
CA SER A 122 13.90 -4.29 0.45
C SER A 122 14.61 -5.50 1.04
N GLU A 123 14.80 -5.51 2.36
CA GLU A 123 15.40 -6.62 3.07
C GLU A 123 14.33 -7.63 3.47
N ILE A 124 14.63 -8.88 3.18
CA ILE A 124 13.96 -10.01 3.81
C ILE A 124 14.46 -10.00 5.26
N ASP A 125 13.56 -9.68 6.20
CA ASP A 125 13.84 -9.58 7.65
C ASP A 125 14.22 -10.93 8.28
N ASP A 126 14.10 -12.02 7.49
CA ASP A 126 14.47 -13.37 7.88
C ASP A 126 15.87 -13.70 7.33
N ASP A 127 16.84 -13.79 8.25
CA ASP A 127 18.24 -14.08 7.93
C ASP A 127 18.41 -15.45 7.27
N ASP A 128 17.54 -16.43 7.56
CA ASP A 128 17.60 -17.76 6.98
C ASP A 128 17.17 -17.69 5.49
N LEU A 129 16.06 -17.02 5.20
CA LEU A 129 15.62 -16.77 3.82
C LEU A 129 16.62 -15.94 3.03
N LYS A 130 17.33 -15.00 3.68
CA LYS A 130 18.39 -14.20 3.05
C LYS A 130 19.57 -15.07 2.61
N GLN A 131 19.95 -16.06 3.43
CA GLN A 131 20.99 -17.02 3.09
C GLN A 131 20.56 -17.95 1.96
N GLU A 132 19.34 -18.51 2.02
CA GLU A 132 18.78 -19.35 0.96
C GLU A 132 18.70 -18.60 -0.37
N LEU A 133 18.18 -17.37 -0.37
CA LEU A 133 18.09 -16.54 -1.56
C LEU A 133 19.48 -16.19 -2.13
N ALA A 134 20.47 -15.96 -1.26
CA ALA A 134 21.85 -15.73 -1.68
C ALA A 134 22.46 -16.98 -2.33
N GLN A 135 22.15 -18.17 -1.81
CA GLN A 135 22.59 -19.44 -2.38
C GLN A 135 21.94 -19.68 -3.75
N VAL A 136 20.62 -19.53 -3.86
CA VAL A 136 19.90 -19.66 -5.14
C VAL A 136 20.44 -18.68 -6.19
N LYS A 137 20.73 -17.42 -5.79
CA LYS A 137 21.36 -16.44 -6.69
C LYS A 137 22.73 -16.90 -7.19
N ARG A 138 23.55 -17.51 -6.33
CA ARG A 138 24.85 -18.07 -6.73
C ARG A 138 24.67 -19.24 -7.70
N ASP A 139 23.74 -20.15 -7.41
CA ASP A 139 23.48 -21.32 -8.26
C ASP A 139 22.98 -20.91 -9.66
N ILE A 140 22.10 -19.91 -9.73
CA ILE A 140 21.66 -19.31 -11.00
C ILE A 140 22.84 -18.67 -11.73
N LEU A 141 23.70 -17.94 -11.03
CA LEU A 141 24.89 -17.33 -11.63
C LEU A 141 25.88 -18.37 -12.16
N GLU A 142 26.11 -19.46 -11.43
CA GLU A 142 26.99 -20.55 -11.87
C GLU A 142 26.44 -21.32 -13.06
N THR A 143 25.11 -21.50 -13.13
CA THR A 143 24.44 -22.19 -14.24
C THR A 143 24.31 -21.32 -15.49
N THR A 144 24.10 -20.01 -15.33
CA THR A 144 23.93 -19.07 -16.45
C THR A 144 25.25 -18.46 -16.94
N ALA A 145 26.31 -18.45 -16.13
CA ALA A 145 27.62 -17.98 -16.57
C ALA A 145 28.18 -18.92 -17.64
N PRO A 146 28.75 -18.40 -18.74
CA PRO A 146 29.39 -19.23 -19.74
C PRO A 146 30.56 -19.96 -19.09
N LYS A 147 30.47 -21.30 -19.02
CA LYS A 147 31.51 -22.16 -18.46
C LYS A 147 32.86 -21.80 -19.07
N LYS A 148 33.74 -21.18 -18.29
CA LYS A 148 35.14 -20.95 -18.69
C LYS A 148 35.74 -22.33 -18.98
N LYS A 149 35.97 -22.65 -20.25
CA LYS A 149 36.59 -23.91 -20.68
C LYS A 149 37.87 -24.10 -19.88
N SER A 150 37.84 -25.03 -18.93
CA SER A 150 38.95 -25.20 -17.99
C SER A 150 40.17 -25.69 -18.76
N LYS A 151 41.30 -24.98 -18.64
CA LYS A 151 42.59 -25.40 -19.19
C LYS A 151 43.12 -26.72 -18.58
N LYS A 152 42.41 -27.32 -17.61
CA LYS A 152 42.80 -28.57 -16.94
C LYS A 152 42.68 -29.82 -17.82
N SER A 153 41.87 -29.82 -18.89
CA SER A 153 41.81 -31.03 -19.75
C SER A 153 43.08 -31.21 -20.58
N LEU A 154 43.69 -30.10 -21.02
CA LEU A 154 44.95 -30.10 -21.75
C LEU A 154 46.13 -30.52 -20.87
N SER A 155 46.16 -30.10 -19.60
CA SER A 155 47.22 -30.54 -18.67
C SER A 155 47.09 -32.03 -18.34
N LYS A 156 45.87 -32.53 -18.10
CA LYS A 156 45.62 -33.96 -17.85
C LYS A 156 45.96 -34.84 -19.05
N GLN A 157 45.67 -34.41 -20.28
CA GLN A 157 46.10 -35.10 -21.49
C GLN A 157 47.63 -35.11 -21.63
N LYS A 158 48.30 -34.00 -21.33
CA LYS A 158 49.77 -33.93 -21.34
C LYS A 158 50.39 -34.84 -20.27
N GLU A 159 49.83 -34.88 -19.07
CA GLU A 159 50.27 -35.76 -17.98
C GLU A 159 50.04 -37.24 -18.31
N PHE A 160 48.90 -37.59 -18.90
CA PHE A 160 48.61 -38.95 -19.35
C PHE A 160 49.57 -39.39 -20.46
N ASN A 161 49.76 -38.55 -21.49
CA ASN A 161 50.70 -38.82 -22.58
C ASN A 161 52.16 -38.90 -22.08
N ALA A 162 52.54 -38.11 -21.07
CA ALA A 162 53.87 -38.19 -20.47
C ALA A 162 54.08 -39.51 -19.69
N LYS A 163 53.04 -40.02 -19.01
CA LYS A 163 53.11 -41.31 -18.30
C LYS A 163 53.16 -42.50 -19.28
N ILE A 164 52.47 -42.42 -20.41
CA ILE A 164 52.58 -43.41 -21.49
C ILE A 164 54.00 -43.41 -22.09
N LYS A 165 54.55 -42.24 -22.43
CA LYS A 165 55.91 -42.13 -22.99
C LYS A 165 57.01 -42.62 -22.05
N LYS A 166 56.80 -42.48 -20.74
CA LYS A 166 57.72 -42.99 -19.71
C LYS A 166 57.49 -44.47 -19.37
N GLY A 167 56.55 -45.15 -20.02
CA GLY A 167 56.27 -46.58 -19.82
C GLY A 167 55.55 -46.93 -18.52
N PHE A 168 55.05 -45.95 -17.77
CA PHE A 168 54.34 -46.20 -16.50
C PHE A 168 52.90 -46.68 -16.70
N ILE A 169 52.30 -46.45 -17.88
CA ILE A 169 50.92 -46.80 -18.20
C ILE A 169 50.90 -47.40 -19.61
N SER A 170 50.43 -48.64 -19.74
CA SER A 170 50.16 -49.27 -21.04
C SER A 170 48.87 -48.70 -21.65
N TYR A 171 48.85 -48.50 -22.97
CA TYR A 171 47.61 -48.14 -23.66
C TYR A 171 46.60 -49.29 -23.51
N PRO A 172 45.34 -49.03 -23.11
CA PRO A 172 44.33 -50.08 -23.08
C PRO A 172 44.15 -50.64 -24.50
N GLY A 173 44.41 -51.94 -24.69
CA GLY A 173 44.36 -52.62 -25.99
C GLY A 173 45.73 -52.88 -26.65
N LEU A 174 46.82 -52.31 -26.12
CA LEU A 174 48.17 -52.78 -26.44
C LEU A 174 48.57 -53.77 -25.34
N THR A 175 48.75 -55.05 -25.69
CA THR A 175 48.85 -56.15 -24.71
C THR A 175 50.03 -55.91 -23.75
N PRO A 176 49.78 -55.77 -22.44
CA PRO A 176 50.85 -55.90 -21.46
C PRO A 176 51.38 -57.34 -21.55
N GLY A 177 52.58 -57.51 -22.09
CA GLY A 177 53.16 -58.83 -22.37
C GLY A 177 53.55 -59.09 -23.82
N LEU A 178 53.46 -58.11 -24.72
CA LEU A 178 54.19 -58.21 -25.99
C LEU A 178 55.69 -58.15 -25.67
N ALA A 179 56.44 -59.19 -26.03
CA ALA A 179 57.88 -59.23 -25.81
C ALA A 179 58.57 -58.10 -26.60
N PRO A 180 59.58 -57.43 -26.03
CA PRO A 180 60.39 -56.51 -26.81
C PRO A 180 61.06 -57.31 -27.94
N VAL A 181 60.72 -56.98 -29.18
CA VAL A 181 61.34 -57.57 -30.37
C VAL A 181 62.70 -56.90 -30.53
N ASP A 182 63.78 -57.66 -30.34
CA ASP A 182 65.13 -57.19 -30.63
C ASP A 182 65.31 -57.08 -32.15
N TYR A 183 65.94 -56.00 -32.62
CA TYR A 183 66.19 -55.73 -34.04
C TYR A 183 67.06 -56.79 -34.75
N ASN A 184 67.60 -57.77 -34.02
CA ASN A 184 68.48 -58.81 -34.54
C ASN A 184 67.75 -60.11 -34.98
N ASP A 185 66.44 -60.25 -34.70
CA ASP A 185 65.66 -61.46 -35.04
C ASP A 185 64.92 -61.35 -36.40
N SER A 186 65.18 -60.30 -37.19
CA SER A 186 64.47 -60.07 -38.47
C SER A 186 65.24 -60.53 -39.73
N ASP A 187 66.41 -61.16 -39.61
CA ASP A 187 67.27 -61.54 -40.74
C ASP A 187 67.39 -63.07 -40.95
N SER A 188 66.28 -63.80 -40.78
CA SER A 188 66.19 -65.20 -41.25
C SER A 188 64.77 -65.54 -41.69
N GLU A 189 64.37 -64.99 -42.83
CA GLU A 189 63.65 -65.66 -43.94
C GLU A 189 63.60 -64.76 -45.19
#